data_AF-A0A9E7AQB9-F1
#
_entry.id   AF-A0A9E7AQB9-F1
#
_cell.length_a   1.000
_cell.length_b   1.000
_cell.length_c   1.000
_cell.angle_alpha   90.00
_cell.angle_beta   90.00
_cell.angle_gamma   90.00
#
_symmetry.space_group_name_H-M   'P 1'
#
loop_
_entity.id
_entity.type
_entity.pdbx_description
1 polymer ?
#
loop_
_entity_poly.entity_id
_entity_poly.type
_entity_poly.pdbx_seq_one_letter_code
_entity_poly.pdbx_strand_id
1 'polypeptide(L)' 'MAFDFKKEYKELYRPKNRPEIVDVPSANYIGVSGQGDPNEAEGAYQQAIRLFAFEGVGVVGGVGRVVAG' A
#
# COMPACT_ATOMS: atom_id res chain seq x y z
N MET A 1 -14.40 -1.16 -16.82
CA MET A 1 -14.91 -0.93 -15.45
C MET A 1 -13.70 -0.98 -14.52
N ALA A 2 -13.48 0.03 -13.68
CA ALA A 2 -12.31 0.06 -12.80
C ALA A 2 -12.61 -0.73 -11.52
N PHE A 3 -11.66 -1.57 -11.09
CA PHE A 3 -11.78 -2.31 -9.84
C PHE A 3 -11.46 -1.37 -8.67
N ASP A 4 -12.39 -1.22 -7.72
CA ASP A 4 -12.23 -0.35 -6.54
C ASP A 4 -11.90 -1.19 -5.31
N PHE A 5 -10.61 -1.30 -4.99
CA PHE A 5 -10.10 -2.07 -3.86
C PHE A 5 -10.70 -1.65 -2.51
N LYS A 6 -11.08 -0.37 -2.33
CA LYS A 6 -11.66 0.12 -1.08
C LYS A 6 -13.09 -0.34 -0.87
N LYS A 7 -13.83 -0.53 -1.96
CA LYS A 7 -15.19 -1.08 -1.92
C LYS A 7 -15.16 -2.59 -1.76
N GLU A 8 -14.29 -3.25 -2.53
CA GLU A 8 -14.28 -4.72 -2.60
C GLU A 8 -13.57 -5.37 -1.41
N TYR A 9 -12.61 -4.68 -0.80
CA TYR A 9 -11.92 -5.14 0.40
C TYR A 9 -12.14 -4.19 1.58
N LYS A 10 -13.41 -3.83 1.82
CA LYS A 10 -13.80 -2.88 2.87
C LYS A 10 -13.22 -3.20 4.25
N GLU A 11 -13.07 -4.47 4.59
CA GLU A 11 -12.50 -4.92 5.88
C GLU A 11 -11.02 -4.58 6.03
N LEU A 12 -10.26 -4.54 4.92
CA LEU A 12 -8.84 -4.16 4.91
C LEU A 12 -8.63 -2.64 4.97
N TYR A 13 -9.58 -1.86 4.44
CA TYR A 13 -9.49 -0.40 4.37
C TYR A 13 -10.32 0.33 5.43
N ARG A 14 -11.18 -0.38 6.16
CA ARG A 14 -11.98 0.14 7.27
C ARG A 14 -11.92 -0.85 8.43
N PRO A 15 -10.78 -0.93 9.12
CA PRO A 15 -10.64 -1.80 10.29
C PRO A 15 -11.63 -1.40 11.37
N LYS A 16 -12.04 -2.39 12.17
CA LYS A 16 -12.84 -2.17 13.39
C LYS A 16 -11.88 -1.77 14.51
N ASN A 17 -12.37 -1.09 15.56
CA ASN A 17 -11.59 -0.77 16.76
C ASN A 17 -11.19 -2.00 17.62
N ARG A 18 -11.26 -3.21 17.07
CA ARG A 18 -10.88 -4.45 17.72
C ARG A 18 -9.88 -5.17 16.83
N PRO A 19 -8.75 -5.63 17.39
CA PRO A 19 -7.77 -6.37 16.62
C PRO A 19 -8.36 -7.69 16.11
N GLU A 20 -8.23 -7.94 14.81
CA GLU A 20 -8.73 -9.14 14.14
C GLU A 20 -7.66 -9.66 13.16
N ILE A 21 -7.56 -10.99 13.04
CA ILE A 21 -6.71 -11.64 12.02
C ILE A 21 -7.51 -11.67 10.72
N VAL A 22 -7.01 -10.99 9.69
CA VAL A 22 -7.63 -10.93 8.37
C VAL A 22 -6.73 -11.56 7.31
N ASP A 23 -7.34 -12.27 6.36
CA ASP A 23 -6.64 -12.81 5.19
C ASP A 23 -6.57 -11.73 4.10
N VAL A 24 -5.34 -11.38 3.68
CA VAL A 24 -5.12 -10.41 2.61
C VAL A 24 -4.97 -11.16 1.28
N PRO A 25 -5.79 -10.87 0.27
CA PRO A 25 -5.68 -11.52 -1.04
C PRO A 25 -4.39 -11.08 -1.75
N SER A 26 -3.85 -11.95 -2.60
CA SER A 26 -2.73 -11.60 -3.46
C SER A 26 -3.11 -10.43 -4.37
N ALA A 27 -2.34 -9.36 -4.32
CA ALA A 27 -2.50 -8.20 -5.17
C ALA A 27 -1.16 -7.75 -5.75
N ASN A 28 -1.25 -6.99 -6.84
CA ASN A 28 -0.11 -6.40 -7.51
C ASN A 28 0.18 -5.06 -6.84
N TYR A 29 1.32 -4.96 -6.14
CA TYR A 29 1.76 -3.72 -5.54
C TYR A 29 2.91 -3.14 -6.33
N ILE A 30 3.04 -1.82 -6.29
CA ILE A 30 4.19 -1.16 -6.85
C ILE A 30 4.99 -0.60 -5.67
N GLY A 31 6.26 -0.97 -5.56
CA GLY A 31 7.10 -0.67 -4.40
C GLY A 31 8.36 0.10 -4.79
N VAL A 32 8.70 1.14 -4.02
CA VAL A 32 9.98 1.85 -4.12
C VAL A 32 10.70 1.67 -2.79
N SER A 33 11.93 1.14 -2.86
CA SER A 33 12.79 1.02 -1.67
C SER A 33 13.43 2.37 -1.36
N GLY A 34 13.41 2.76 -0.09
CA GLY A 34 14.00 4.01 0.38
C GLY A 34 14.14 4.03 1.89
N GLN A 35 14.94 4.96 2.40
CA GLN A 35 15.19 5.17 3.82
C GLN A 35 15.29 6.67 4.09
N GLY A 36 14.87 7.11 5.28
CA GLY A 36 14.87 8.53 5.69
C GLY A 36 13.57 8.91 6.41
N ASP A 37 13.44 10.19 6.77
CA ASP A 37 12.19 10.72 7.32
C ASP A 37 11.17 10.95 6.18
N PRO A 38 9.98 10.33 6.21
CA PRO A 38 8.95 10.54 5.20
C PRO A 38 8.50 12.01 5.05
N ASN A 39 8.70 12.84 6.09
CA ASN A 39 8.30 14.23 6.14
C ASN A 39 9.42 15.21 5.70
N GLU A 40 10.60 14.69 5.36
CA GLU A 40 11.71 15.52 4.89
C GLU A 40 11.34 16.17 3.54
N ALA A 41 11.50 17.49 3.45
CA ALA A 41 11.26 18.24 2.23
C ALA A 41 12.25 17.79 1.14
N GLU A 42 11.74 17.47 -0.05
CA GLU A 42 12.51 16.89 -1.16
C GLU A 42 13.18 15.54 -0.82
N GLY A 43 12.77 14.90 0.28
CA GLY A 43 13.32 13.63 0.75
C GLY A 43 12.90 12.42 -0.09
N ALA A 44 13.46 11.26 0.26
CA ALA A 44 13.30 10.01 -0.49
C ALA A 44 11.83 9.62 -0.73
N TYR A 45 10.94 9.87 0.24
CA TYR A 45 9.51 9.58 0.11
C TYR A 45 8.83 10.47 -0.95
N GLN A 46 9.08 11.78 -0.92
CA GLN A 46 8.49 12.70 -1.90
C GLN A 46 8.98 12.39 -3.32
N GLN A 47 10.26 12.04 -3.47
CA GLN A 47 10.81 11.61 -4.76
C GLN A 47 10.18 10.29 -5.24
N ALA A 48 9.98 9.31 -4.35
CA ALA A 48 9.31 8.06 -4.69
C ALA A 48 7.88 8.32 -5.21
N ILE A 49 7.10 9.17 -4.54
CA ILE A 49 5.74 9.55 -4.98
C ILE A 49 5.76 10.21 -6.36
N ARG A 50 6.74 11.08 -6.63
CA ARG A 50 6.93 11.66 -7.97
C ARG A 50 7.21 10.58 -9.00
N LEU A 51 8.09 9.62 -8.71
CA LEU A 51 8.36 8.49 -9.62
C LEU A 51 7.07 7.72 -9.95
N PHE A 52 6.21 7.42 -8.97
CA PHE A 52 4.91 6.78 -9.22
C PHE A 52 3.96 7.62 -10.08
N ALA A 53 4.02 8.95 -9.95
CA ALA A 53 3.20 9.85 -10.76
C ALA A 53 3.71 9.99 -12.21
N PHE A 54 5.01 9.73 -12.45
CA PHE A 54 5.66 9.98 -13.74
C PHE A 54 6.08 8.72 -14.52
N GLU A 55 6.35 7.57 -13.89
CA GLU A 55 6.75 6.32 -14.58
C GLU A 55 6.21 5.03 -13.94
N GLY A 56 6.03 4.01 -14.79
CA GLY A 56 5.56 2.67 -14.42
C GLY A 56 6.61 1.89 -13.61
N VAL A 57 6.51 1.99 -12.29
CA VAL A 57 7.34 1.21 -11.35
C VAL A 57 6.87 -0.26 -11.32
N GLY A 58 7.82 -1.18 -11.13
CA GLY A 58 7.61 -2.63 -11.20
C GLY A 58 6.70 -3.21 -10.12
N VAL A 59 5.97 -4.27 -10.48
CA VAL A 59 5.00 -4.95 -9.62
C VAL A 59 5.69 -5.97 -8.71
N VAL A 60 5.52 -5.82 -7.40
CA VAL A 60 5.89 -6.80 -6.37
C VAL A 60 4.61 -7.44 -5.84
N GLY A 61 4.46 -8.75 -6.01
CA GLY A 61 3.35 -9.53 -5.46
C GLY A 61 3.70 -10.08 -4.07
N GLY A 62 2.81 -9.95 -3.10
CA GLY A 62 2.98 -10.48 -1.74
C GLY A 62 1.70 -11.11 -1.20
N VAL A 63 1.85 -12.24 -0.48
CA VAL A 63 0.78 -12.93 0.25
C VAL A 63 1.11 -12.84 1.74
N GLY A 64 0.15 -12.44 2.57
CA GLY A 64 0.39 -12.31 4.02
C GLY A 64 -0.90 -12.22 4.84
N ARG A 65 -0.79 -12.57 6.12
CA ARG A 65 -1.80 -12.29 7.14
C ARG A 65 -1.34 -11.09 7.95
N VAL A 66 -2.21 -10.13 8.18
CA VAL A 66 -1.92 -8.94 8.97
C VAL A 66 -2.95 -8.79 10.09
N VAL A 67 -2.52 -8.22 11.21
CA VAL A 67 -3.44 -7.83 12.29
C VAL A 67 -3.98 -6.45 11.93
N ALA A 68 -5.29 -6.37 11.66
CA ALA A 68 -5.98 -5.10 11.46
C ALA A 68 -6.37 -4.54 12.83
N GLY A 69 -6.06 -3.27 13.12
CA GLY A 69 -6.32 -2.60 14.41
C GLY A 69 -6.73 -1.16 14.25
#